data_AF-A0A8S4R8Z4-F1
#
_entry.id   AF-A0A8S4R8Z4-F1
#
_cell.length_a   1.000
_cell.length_b   1.000
_cell.length_c   1.000
_cell.angle_alpha   90.00
_cell.angle_beta   90.00
_cell.angle_gamma   90.00
#
_symmetry.space_group_name_H-M   'P 1'
#
loop_
_entity.id
_entity.type
_entity.pdbx_description
1 polymer ?
#
loop_
_entity_poly.entity_id
_entity_poly.type
_entity_poly.pdbx_seq_one_letter_code
_entity_poly.pdbx_strand_id
1 'polypeptide(L)'
;MLVASHSVMQNEAILALTLLAVAPLNDQSASSNQSEMDFNTQLIKSEIGKHISVLIETNCAKMPIQVAENLIAFLDITSKDNTIVSDYKDSKVHEALQKFVEARNDLSDDLKACIGKVIKIVSDNTKE
;
A
#
# COMPACT_ATOMS: atom_id res chain seq x y z
N MET A 1 -7.62 -0.41 -26.43
CA MET A 1 -7.59 1.04 -26.17
C MET A 1 -8.27 1.45 -24.85
N LEU A 2 -9.18 0.65 -24.27
CA LEU A 2 -9.79 0.92 -22.95
C LEU A 2 -8.96 0.47 -21.74
N VAL A 3 -8.00 -0.45 -21.92
CA VAL A 3 -7.18 -0.98 -20.81
C VAL A 3 -6.16 0.05 -20.30
N ALA A 4 -5.63 0.88 -21.21
CA ALA A 4 -4.62 1.89 -20.88
C ALA A 4 -5.18 3.01 -19.98
N SER A 5 -6.42 3.44 -20.20
CA SER A 5 -7.07 4.49 -19.40
C SER A 5 -7.26 4.07 -17.95
N HIS A 6 -7.60 2.79 -17.72
CA HIS A 6 -7.76 2.25 -16.37
C HIS A 6 -6.43 2.17 -15.62
N SER A 7 -5.34 1.77 -16.28
CA SER A 7 -4.02 1.73 -15.65
C SER A 7 -3.48 3.12 -15.29
N VAL A 8 -3.71 4.13 -16.13
CA VAL A 8 -3.32 5.52 -15.84
C VAL A 8 -4.14 6.07 -14.66
N MET A 9 -5.46 5.87 -14.66
CA MET A 9 -6.34 6.30 -13.57
C MET A 9 -6.02 5.59 -12.24
N GLN A 10 -5.69 4.30 -12.28
CA GLN A 10 -5.21 3.56 -11.09
C GLN A 10 -3.88 4.12 -10.58
N ASN A 11 -2.95 4.44 -11.48
CA ASN A 11 -1.67 5.02 -11.11
C ASN A 11 -1.83 6.38 -10.41
N GLU A 12 -2.64 7.25 -10.98
CA GLU A 12 -2.90 8.60 -10.44
C GLU A 12 -3.63 8.53 -9.10
N ALA A 13 -4.60 7.61 -8.95
CA ALA A 13 -5.30 7.41 -7.68
C ALA A 13 -4.36 6.92 -6.58
N ILE A 14 -3.49 5.94 -6.88
CA ILE A 14 -2.50 5.43 -5.91
C ILE A 14 -1.52 6.54 -5.55
N LEU A 15 -1.00 7.29 -6.53
CA LEU A 15 -0.08 8.40 -6.26
C LEU A 15 -0.74 9.49 -5.41
N ALA A 16 -2.00 9.84 -5.67
CA ALA A 16 -2.74 10.81 -4.86
C ALA A 16 -2.94 10.32 -3.43
N LEU A 17 -3.25 9.03 -3.24
CA LEU A 17 -3.34 8.41 -1.90
C LEU A 17 -1.99 8.41 -1.18
N THR A 18 -0.88 8.12 -1.90
CA THR A 18 0.48 8.19 -1.35
C THR A 18 0.80 9.60 -0.88
N LEU A 19 0.53 10.63 -1.69
CA LEU A 19 0.76 12.02 -1.31
C LEU A 19 -0.11 12.45 -0.12
N LEU A 20 -1.37 12.01 -0.07
CA LEU A 20 -2.29 12.28 1.02
C LEU A 20 -1.86 11.59 2.33
N ALA A 21 -1.22 10.42 2.23
CA ALA A 21 -0.68 9.69 3.38
C ALA A 21 0.63 10.30 3.93
N VAL A 22 1.43 11.01 3.10
CA VAL A 22 2.72 11.59 3.52
C VAL A 22 2.55 12.66 4.59
N ALA A 23 1.62 13.59 4.43
CA ALA A 23 1.45 14.71 5.38
C ALA A 23 1.08 14.25 6.81
N PRO A 24 0.03 13.43 7.04
CA PRO A 24 -0.35 12.99 8.38
C PRO A 24 0.66 12.02 9.03
N LEU A 25 1.48 11.30 8.24
CA LEU A 25 2.43 10.32 8.76
C LEU A 25 3.86 10.87 8.94
N ASN A 26 4.15 12.06 8.41
CA ASN A 26 5.46 12.71 8.51
C ASN A 26 5.48 13.86 9.53
N ASP A 27 4.32 14.37 9.95
CA ASP A 27 4.23 15.40 10.99
C ASP A 27 4.35 14.78 12.39
N GLN A 28 5.57 14.74 12.92
CA GLN A 28 5.82 14.57 14.37
C GLN A 28 5.62 15.89 15.15
N SER A 29 5.22 16.98 14.48
CA SER A 29 4.99 18.28 15.12
C SER A 29 3.57 18.38 15.64
N ALA A 30 3.43 18.44 16.96
CA ALA A 30 2.20 18.81 17.63
C ALA A 30 1.57 20.10 17.05
N SER A 31 0.37 19.98 16.49
CA SER A 31 -0.60 21.09 16.53
C SER A 31 -2.02 20.54 16.54
N SER A 32 -2.60 20.59 17.73
CA SER A 32 -4.02 20.77 18.00
C SER A 32 -4.77 21.37 16.82
N ASN A 33 -5.65 20.57 16.20
CA ASN A 33 -7.04 20.91 15.91
C ASN A 33 -7.67 19.70 15.22
N GLN A 34 -8.53 19.01 15.96
CA GLN A 34 -9.49 18.06 15.40
C GLN A 34 -10.20 18.72 14.21
N SER A 35 -10.17 18.11 13.03
CA SER A 35 -11.34 18.09 12.17
C SER A 35 -11.24 16.97 11.14
N GLU A 36 -12.37 16.28 10.95
CA GLU A 36 -12.72 15.47 9.77
C GLU A 36 -11.97 14.15 9.56
N MET A 37 -12.43 13.12 10.29
CA MET A 37 -12.17 11.69 10.06
C MET A 37 -10.70 11.32 9.84
N ASP A 38 -10.05 10.91 10.93
CA ASP A 38 -8.75 10.24 10.95
C ASP A 38 -8.51 9.43 9.67
N PHE A 39 -7.57 9.88 8.83
CA PHE A 39 -7.31 9.34 7.50
C PHE A 39 -7.12 7.82 7.55
N ASN A 40 -6.48 7.34 8.60
CA ASN A 40 -6.24 5.92 8.86
C ASN A 40 -7.56 5.18 9.15
N THR A 41 -8.44 5.76 9.97
CA THR A 41 -9.81 5.25 10.18
C THR A 41 -10.63 5.20 8.88
N GLN A 42 -10.49 6.18 7.98
CA GLN A 42 -11.16 6.13 6.67
C GLN A 42 -10.61 5.03 5.77
N LEU A 43 -9.28 4.90 5.70
CA LEU A 43 -8.63 3.84 4.94
C LEU A 43 -9.09 2.45 5.38
N ILE A 44 -9.15 2.21 6.69
CA ILE A 44 -9.63 0.95 7.28
C ILE A 44 -11.12 0.76 6.96
N LYS A 45 -11.96 1.79 7.14
CA LYS A 45 -13.40 1.72 6.80
C LYS A 45 -13.64 1.45 5.32
N SER A 46 -12.75 1.89 4.45
CA SER A 46 -12.77 1.64 3.01
C SER A 46 -12.17 0.28 2.61
N GLU A 47 -11.83 -0.60 3.55
CA GLU A 47 -11.25 -1.93 3.29
C GLU A 47 -10.00 -1.86 2.39
N ILE A 48 -9.11 -0.89 2.62
CA ILE A 48 -7.97 -0.65 1.73
C ILE A 48 -7.07 -1.89 1.60
N GLY A 49 -6.83 -2.64 2.68
CA GLY A 49 -6.02 -3.86 2.63
C GLY A 49 -6.58 -4.89 1.66
N LYS A 50 -7.91 -5.09 1.66
CA LYS A 50 -8.60 -6.00 0.75
C LYS A 50 -8.52 -5.52 -0.69
N HIS A 51 -8.69 -4.23 -0.95
CA HIS A 51 -8.55 -3.67 -2.29
C HIS A 51 -7.13 -3.84 -2.84
N ILE A 52 -6.11 -3.66 -1.99
CA ILE A 52 -4.71 -3.88 -2.35
C ILE A 52 -4.45 -5.36 -2.66
N SER A 53 -4.90 -6.28 -1.79
CA SER A 53 -4.77 -7.72 -2.02
C SER A 53 -5.41 -8.13 -3.34
N VAL A 54 -6.65 -7.69 -3.62
CA VAL A 54 -7.34 -7.99 -4.89
C VAL A 54 -6.60 -7.38 -6.08
N LEU A 55 -6.12 -6.13 -5.97
CA LEU A 55 -5.39 -5.46 -7.04
C LEU A 55 -4.12 -6.24 -7.40
N ILE A 56 -3.34 -6.64 -6.39
CA ILE A 56 -2.10 -7.40 -6.55
C ILE A 56 -2.41 -8.79 -7.13
N GLU A 57 -3.35 -9.54 -6.55
CA GLU A 57 -3.67 -10.90 -7.01
C GLU A 57 -4.25 -10.91 -8.43
N THR A 58 -5.09 -9.93 -8.78
CA THR A 58 -5.73 -9.88 -10.10
C THR A 58 -4.77 -9.41 -11.19
N ASN A 59 -3.85 -8.49 -10.87
CA ASN A 59 -3.00 -7.84 -11.87
C ASN A 59 -1.52 -8.17 -11.73
N CYS A 60 -1.16 -9.15 -10.91
CA CYS A 60 0.20 -9.52 -10.54
C CYS A 60 1.24 -9.44 -11.68
N ALA A 61 0.96 -10.11 -12.81
CA ALA A 61 1.86 -10.15 -13.97
C ALA A 61 1.64 -9.04 -15.01
N LYS A 62 0.52 -8.29 -14.93
CA LYS A 62 0.09 -7.31 -15.94
C LYS A 62 0.16 -5.86 -15.44
N MET A 63 0.45 -5.66 -14.17
CA MET A 63 0.56 -4.35 -13.55
C MET A 63 1.75 -3.58 -14.16
N PRO A 64 1.56 -2.37 -14.71
CA PRO A 64 2.66 -1.55 -15.18
C PRO A 64 3.66 -1.27 -14.04
N ILE A 65 4.94 -1.17 -14.37
CA ILE A 65 6.01 -0.99 -13.36
C ILE A 65 5.79 0.26 -12.49
N GLN A 66 5.34 1.36 -13.09
CA GLN A 66 5.06 2.62 -12.37
C GLN A 66 3.94 2.48 -11.34
N VAL A 67 2.91 1.68 -11.65
CA VAL A 67 1.79 1.40 -10.73
C VAL A 67 2.30 0.56 -9.56
N ALA A 68 3.17 -0.42 -9.85
CA ALA A 68 3.79 -1.22 -8.81
C ALA A 68 4.67 -0.37 -7.89
N GLU A 69 5.53 0.49 -8.44
CA GLU A 69 6.38 1.39 -7.66
C GLU A 69 5.57 2.31 -6.74
N ASN A 70 4.51 2.93 -7.26
CA ASN A 70 3.65 3.80 -6.46
C ASN A 70 2.87 3.03 -5.39
N LEU A 71 2.44 1.80 -5.68
CA LEU A 71 1.77 0.93 -4.71
C LEU A 71 2.72 0.52 -3.58
N ILE A 72 3.96 0.18 -3.90
CA ILE A 72 4.96 -0.16 -2.87
C ILE A 72 5.32 1.06 -2.04
N ALA A 73 5.44 2.25 -2.65
CA ALA A 73 5.66 3.49 -1.92
C ALA A 73 4.50 3.80 -0.95
N PHE A 74 3.25 3.59 -1.39
CA PHE A 74 2.08 3.72 -0.52
C PHE A 74 2.18 2.78 0.68
N LEU A 75 2.46 1.49 0.44
CA LEU A 75 2.58 0.48 1.47
C LEU A 75 3.74 0.73 2.44
N ASP A 76 4.89 1.22 1.96
CA ASP A 76 6.03 1.58 2.81
C ASP A 76 5.65 2.74 3.75
N ILE A 77 4.97 3.76 3.23
CA ILE A 77 4.52 4.91 4.03
C ILE A 77 3.47 4.49 5.06
N THR A 78 2.44 3.75 4.66
CA THR A 78 1.35 3.33 5.57
C THR A 78 1.77 2.24 6.54
N SER A 79 2.83 1.48 6.25
CA SER A 79 3.39 0.48 7.17
C SER A 79 3.97 1.06 8.46
N LYS A 80 4.09 2.38 8.56
CA LYS A 80 4.51 3.08 9.79
C LYS A 80 3.39 3.19 10.83
N ASP A 81 2.13 2.99 10.44
CA ASP A 81 0.98 2.99 11.34
C ASP A 81 0.55 1.56 11.69
N ASN A 82 0.63 1.20 12.98
CA ASN A 82 0.32 -0.15 13.46
C ASN A 82 -1.14 -0.58 13.21
N THR A 83 -2.07 0.36 13.15
CA THR A 83 -3.50 0.10 12.93
C THR A 83 -3.76 -0.33 11.50
N ILE A 84 -3.14 0.35 10.53
CA ILE A 84 -3.22 0.00 9.11
C ILE A 84 -2.49 -1.33 8.86
N VAL A 85 -1.35 -1.54 9.49
CA VAL A 85 -0.60 -2.81 9.38
C VAL A 85 -1.44 -3.99 9.87
N SER A 86 -2.24 -3.82 10.92
CA SER A 86 -3.19 -4.84 11.37
C SER A 86 -4.26 -5.16 10.30
N ASP A 87 -4.82 -4.15 9.62
CA ASP A 87 -5.77 -4.35 8.52
C ASP A 87 -5.12 -5.10 7.34
N TYR A 88 -3.87 -4.76 7.01
CA TYR A 88 -3.09 -5.46 5.98
C TYR A 88 -2.82 -6.91 6.32
N LYS A 89 -2.57 -7.20 7.59
CA LYS A 89 -2.37 -8.57 8.08
C LYS A 89 -3.66 -9.38 7.96
N ASP A 90 -4.76 -8.83 8.45
CA ASP A 90 -6.09 -9.46 8.37
C ASP A 90 -6.53 -9.68 6.91
N SER A 91 -6.17 -8.75 6.01
CA SER A 91 -6.44 -8.82 4.57
C SER A 91 -5.40 -9.62 3.76
N LYS A 92 -4.44 -10.28 4.42
CA LYS A 92 -3.39 -11.12 3.78
C LYS A 92 -2.55 -10.40 2.72
N VAL A 93 -2.33 -9.09 2.87
CA VAL A 93 -1.54 -8.29 1.91
C VAL A 93 -0.10 -8.84 1.78
N HIS A 94 0.47 -9.35 2.87
CA HIS A 94 1.80 -9.97 2.88
C HIS A 94 1.89 -11.22 1.97
N GLU A 95 0.86 -12.07 1.97
CA GLU A 95 0.79 -13.24 1.07
C GLU A 95 0.68 -12.79 -0.40
N ALA A 96 -0.12 -11.75 -0.67
CA ALA A 96 -0.26 -11.18 -2.02
C ALA A 96 1.05 -10.57 -2.52
N LEU A 97 1.77 -9.83 -1.67
CA LEU A 97 3.09 -9.26 -1.97
C LEU A 97 4.14 -10.33 -2.22
N GLN A 98 4.11 -11.44 -1.49
CA GLN A 98 5.03 -12.56 -1.74
C GLN A 98 4.81 -13.15 -3.14
N LYS A 99 3.56 -13.45 -3.51
CA LYS A 99 3.21 -13.89 -4.86
C LYS A 99 3.61 -12.85 -5.92
N PHE A 100 3.52 -11.56 -5.59
CA PHE A 100 3.90 -10.46 -6.49
C PHE A 100 5.38 -10.48 -6.85
N VAL A 101 6.25 -10.64 -5.85
CA VAL A 101 7.70 -10.74 -6.06
C VAL A 101 8.07 -12.00 -6.83
N GLU A 102 7.41 -13.13 -6.54
CA GLU A 102 7.66 -14.40 -7.22
C GLU A 102 7.21 -14.37 -8.70
N ALA A 103 6.13 -13.66 -9.01
CA ALA A 103 5.60 -13.58 -10.36
C ALA A 103 6.32 -12.57 -11.26
N ARG A 104 7.07 -11.61 -10.69
CA ARG A 104 7.69 -10.51 -11.43
C ARG A 104 9.22 -10.49 -11.33
N ASN A 105 9.86 -10.76 -12.46
CA ASN A 105 11.32 -10.75 -12.60
C ASN A 105 11.91 -9.38 -12.97
N ASP A 106 11.06 -8.41 -13.30
CA ASP A 106 11.44 -7.07 -13.78
C ASP A 106 11.40 -5.98 -12.70
N LEU A 107 11.20 -6.37 -11.44
CA LEU A 107 11.35 -5.47 -10.29
C LEU A 107 12.84 -5.25 -9.97
N SER A 108 13.22 -4.01 -9.69
CA SER A 108 14.57 -3.68 -9.21
C SER A 108 14.85 -4.29 -7.84
N ASP A 109 16.12 -4.52 -7.52
CA ASP A 109 16.53 -5.11 -6.25
C ASP A 109 16.14 -4.22 -5.05
N ASP A 110 16.16 -2.89 -5.23
CA ASP A 110 15.69 -1.93 -4.23
C ASP A 110 14.20 -2.09 -3.94
N LEU A 111 13.38 -2.30 -4.98
CA LEU A 111 11.94 -2.49 -4.82
C LEU A 111 11.63 -3.83 -4.13
N LYS A 112 12.34 -4.89 -4.49
CA LYS A 112 12.23 -6.20 -3.83
C LYS A 112 12.63 -6.11 -2.36
N ALA A 113 13.69 -5.35 -2.04
CA ALA A 113 14.10 -5.11 -0.66
C ALA A 113 13.04 -4.32 0.12
N CYS A 114 12.41 -3.32 -0.50
CA CYS A 114 11.30 -2.57 0.10
C CYS A 114 10.08 -3.47 0.37
N ILE A 115 9.67 -4.28 -0.60
CA ILE A 115 8.58 -5.25 -0.44
C ILE A 115 8.91 -6.23 0.70
N GLY A 116 10.15 -6.73 0.77
CA GLY A 116 10.59 -7.62 1.86
C GLY A 116 10.47 -6.97 3.25
N LYS A 117 10.78 -5.67 3.37
CA LYS A 117 10.59 -4.91 4.63
C LYS A 117 9.11 -4.81 4.99
N VAL A 118 8.25 -4.44 4.03
CA VAL A 118 6.80 -4.32 4.25
C VAL A 118 6.20 -5.67 4.64
N ILE A 119 6.53 -6.76 3.94
CA ILE A 119 6.09 -8.12 4.30
C ILE A 119 6.46 -8.43 5.74
N LYS A 120 7.72 -8.16 6.14
CA LYS A 120 8.17 -8.42 7.50
C LYS A 120 7.39 -7.60 8.54
N ILE A 121 7.19 -6.30 8.30
CA ILE A 121 6.42 -5.43 9.21
C ILE A 121 4.98 -5.94 9.35
N VAL A 122 4.33 -6.32 8.24
CA VAL A 122 2.95 -6.82 8.25
C VAL A 122 2.85 -8.20 8.90
N SER A 123 3.82 -9.09 8.69
CA SER A 123 3.83 -10.42 9.31
C SER A 123 4.14 -10.38 10.80
N ASP A 124 5.12 -9.56 11.21
CA ASP A 124 5.60 -9.45 12.60
C ASP A 124 4.65 -8.65 13.50
N ASN A 125 3.75 -7.85 12.93
CA ASN A 125 2.73 -7.12 13.69
C ASN A 125 1.81 -8.11 14.42
N THR A 126 2.14 -8.37 15.68
CA THR A 126 1.38 -9.22 16.58
C THR A 126 0.42 -8.26 17.27
N LYS A 127 -0.89 -8.45 17.07
CA LYS A 127 -1.93 -7.71 17.81
C LYS A 127 -1.59 -7.81 19.31
N GLU A 128 -1.06 -6.74 19.89
CA GLU A 128 -1.07 -6.53 21.35
C GLU A 128 -2.47 -6.10 21.80
#